data_AF-A0A7H9AYS1-F1
#
_entry.id   AF-A0A7H9AYS1-F1
#
_cell.length_a   1.000
_cell.length_b   1.000
_cell.length_c   1.000
_cell.angle_alpha   90.00
_cell.angle_beta   90.00
_cell.angle_gamma   90.00
#
_symmetry.space_group_name_H-M   'P 1'
#
loop_
_entity.id
_entity.type
_entity.pdbx_description
1 polymer ?
#
loop_
_entity_poly.entity_id
_entity_poly.type
_entity_poly.pdbx_seq_one_letter_code
_entity_poly.pdbx_strand_id
1 'polypeptide(L)'
;METRSKSFQNCTEAEIPGYNDCPSFLFQVNKAAAKTGRRNQIVTEVRDVSGNTKASTLPPPPLASRRSRRNLPIESEKSEPDLSTLSYEEVLSRVESLCSFKSRLPTQEFDFYRRKIKTNMTKNLEIESVRQVLTMVFEESSDKHKGQLVLREWLTSDTSISNWCPAFLKIYENAIEDDL
;
A
#
# COMPACT_ATOMS: atom_id res chain seq x y z
N MET A 1 -47.69 -26.41 -6.60
CA MET A 1 -46.64 -26.49 -5.58
C MET A 1 -46.36 -25.09 -5.09
N GLU A 2 -46.91 -24.71 -3.94
CA GLU A 2 -46.72 -23.40 -3.34
C GLU A 2 -45.27 -23.22 -2.87
N THR A 3 -44.56 -22.24 -3.43
CA THR A 3 -43.28 -21.77 -2.91
C THR A 3 -43.54 -20.87 -1.71
N ARG A 4 -43.70 -21.47 -0.53
CA ARG A 4 -43.74 -20.75 0.74
C ARG A 4 -42.39 -20.01 0.90
N SER A 5 -42.40 -18.69 0.83
CA SER A 5 -41.24 -17.84 1.07
C SER A 5 -40.74 -18.09 2.50
N LYS A 6 -39.73 -18.94 2.67
CA LYS A 6 -39.05 -19.13 3.95
C LYS A 6 -38.26 -17.87 4.26
N SER A 7 -38.45 -17.31 5.45
CA SER A 7 -37.61 -16.22 5.95
C SER A 7 -36.19 -16.72 6.17
N PHE A 8 -35.20 -15.99 5.66
CA PHE A 8 -33.77 -16.25 5.89
C PHE A 8 -33.38 -16.19 7.38
N GLN A 9 -34.26 -15.69 8.24
CA GLN A 9 -34.04 -15.63 9.69
C GLN A 9 -34.17 -17.00 10.38
N ASN A 10 -34.82 -17.98 9.74
CA ASN A 10 -35.07 -19.30 10.31
C ASN A 10 -34.45 -20.45 9.49
N CYS A 11 -33.49 -20.15 8.61
CA CYS A 11 -32.77 -21.17 7.86
C CYS A 11 -31.57 -21.67 8.67
N THR A 12 -31.42 -22.98 8.78
CA THR A 12 -30.17 -23.58 9.28
C THR A 12 -29.07 -23.46 8.22
N GLU A 13 -27.80 -23.50 8.63
CA GLU A 13 -26.64 -23.39 7.72
C GLU A 13 -26.68 -24.44 6.58
N ALA A 14 -27.22 -25.63 6.83
CA ALA A 14 -27.39 -26.68 5.82
C ALA A 14 -28.49 -26.39 4.78
N GLU A 15 -29.40 -25.45 5.04
CA GLU A 15 -30.51 -25.07 4.15
C GLU A 15 -30.16 -23.94 3.19
N ILE A 16 -28.96 -23.35 3.30
CA ILE A 16 -28.48 -22.27 2.43
C ILE A 16 -27.53 -22.87 1.40
N PRO A 17 -27.94 -23.03 0.12
CA PRO A 17 -27.07 -23.51 -0.94
C PRO A 17 -25.82 -22.63 -1.04
N GLY A 18 -24.63 -23.24 -0.99
CA GLY A 18 -23.35 -22.55 -1.08
C GLY A 18 -22.78 -22.03 0.24
N TYR A 19 -23.48 -22.13 1.37
CA TYR A 19 -22.96 -21.67 2.67
C TYR A 19 -21.71 -22.46 3.11
N ASN A 20 -21.59 -23.72 2.67
CA ASN A 20 -20.41 -24.58 2.87
C ASN A 20 -19.60 -24.85 1.58
N ASP A 21 -19.82 -24.10 0.50
CA ASP A 21 -19.07 -24.27 -0.76
C ASP A 21 -17.72 -23.54 -0.76
N CYS A 22 -17.31 -22.95 0.37
CA CYS A 22 -16.02 -22.31 0.46
C CYS A 22 -14.92 -23.38 0.67
N PRO A 23 -13.95 -23.53 -0.26
CA PRO A 23 -12.91 -24.54 -0.12
C PRO A 23 -12.06 -24.26 1.13
N SER A 24 -12.06 -25.18 2.09
CA SER A 24 -11.27 -25.14 3.33
C SER A 24 -9.73 -25.16 3.10
N PHE A 25 -9.28 -25.05 1.85
CA PHE A 25 -7.88 -25.09 1.47
C PHE A 25 -7.08 -23.89 1.99
N LEU A 26 -7.73 -22.74 2.23
CA LEU A 26 -7.11 -21.55 2.82
C LEU A 26 -6.62 -21.74 4.26
N PHE A 27 -7.10 -22.78 4.97
CA PHE A 27 -6.70 -23.08 6.35
C PHE A 27 -5.88 -24.36 6.49
N GLN A 28 -5.39 -24.94 5.39
CA GLN A 28 -4.33 -25.95 5.47
C GLN A 28 -2.98 -25.27 5.75
N VAL A 29 -2.86 -24.66 6.93
CA VAL A 29 -1.56 -24.26 7.47
C VAL A 29 -0.82 -25.56 7.76
N ASN A 30 0.12 -25.90 6.87
CA ASN A 30 1.07 -27.01 6.93
C ASN A 30 1.08 -27.78 8.26
N LYS A 31 0.36 -28.91 8.33
CA LYS A 31 0.38 -29.85 9.47
C LYS A 31 1.79 -30.42 9.77
N ALA A 32 2.77 -30.14 8.91
CA ALA A 32 4.17 -30.48 9.12
C ALA A 32 4.85 -29.67 10.25
N ALA A 33 4.32 -28.51 10.65
CA ALA A 33 4.88 -27.70 11.74
C ALA A 33 4.39 -28.09 13.15
N ALA A 34 3.44 -29.04 13.27
CA ALA A 34 2.77 -29.36 14.53
C ALA A 34 3.44 -30.48 15.35
N LYS A 35 4.66 -30.94 14.98
CA LYS A 35 5.36 -32.01 15.71
C LYS A 35 6.33 -31.55 16.80
N THR A 36 6.53 -30.25 16.99
CA THR A 36 7.33 -29.70 18.09
C THR A 36 6.42 -29.03 19.10
N GLY A 37 6.24 -29.68 20.23
CA GLY A 37 5.30 -29.29 21.27
C GLY A 37 5.51 -27.85 21.76
N ARG A 38 4.42 -27.08 21.70
CA ARG A 38 3.99 -26.15 22.76
C ARG A 38 2.49 -25.95 22.60
N ARG A 39 1.76 -26.46 23.60
CA ARG A 39 0.31 -26.46 23.71
C ARG A 39 -0.18 -25.04 24.04
N ASN A 40 -0.17 -24.14 23.06
CA ASN A 40 -0.90 -22.88 23.16
C ASN A 40 -2.32 -23.14 22.66
N GLN A 41 -3.16 -23.66 23.56
CA GLN A 41 -4.58 -23.81 23.32
C GLN A 41 -5.16 -22.39 23.21
N ILE A 42 -5.54 -21.98 22.00
CA ILE A 42 -6.29 -20.73 21.80
C ILE A 42 -7.67 -20.99 22.40
N VAL A 43 -7.89 -20.49 23.61
CA VAL A 43 -9.23 -20.42 24.21
C VAL A 43 -9.95 -19.29 23.49
N THR A 44 -10.85 -19.62 22.58
CA THR A 44 -11.81 -18.67 22.01
C THR A 44 -12.94 -18.43 23.01
N GLU A 45 -12.63 -17.77 24.12
CA GLU A 45 -13.67 -17.05 24.86
C GLU A 45 -13.94 -15.75 24.10
N VAL A 46 -14.80 -15.86 23.09
CA VAL A 46 -15.41 -14.67 22.49
C VAL A 46 -16.30 -14.08 23.57
N ARG A 47 -15.80 -13.02 24.22
CA ARG A 47 -16.63 -12.19 25.09
C ARG A 47 -17.66 -11.51 24.20
N ASP A 48 -18.91 -11.92 24.31
CA ASP A 48 -20.01 -11.26 23.59
C ASP A 48 -20.16 -9.83 24.13
N VAL A 49 -19.70 -8.85 23.36
CA VAL A 49 -19.77 -7.41 23.70
C VAL A 49 -20.95 -6.74 22.97
N SER A 50 -21.74 -7.50 22.21
CA SER A 50 -22.76 -6.97 21.29
C SER A 50 -24.20 -7.09 21.81
N GLY A 51 -24.39 -6.91 23.12
CA GLY A 51 -25.71 -7.08 23.76
C GLY A 51 -26.44 -5.80 24.19
N ASN A 52 -25.94 -4.58 23.93
CA ASN A 52 -26.58 -3.36 24.45
C ASN A 52 -26.51 -2.14 23.52
N THR A 53 -26.69 -2.33 22.22
CA THR A 53 -26.96 -1.21 21.30
C THR A 53 -28.47 -1.05 21.17
N LYS A 54 -29.02 -0.03 21.84
CA LYS A 54 -30.37 0.45 21.54
C LYS A 54 -30.46 0.75 20.04
N ALA A 55 -31.53 0.29 19.38
CA ALA A 55 -31.77 0.60 17.98
C ALA A 55 -31.70 2.12 17.77
N SER A 56 -30.82 2.57 16.88
CA SER A 56 -30.73 3.99 16.53
C SER A 56 -32.04 4.42 15.88
N THR A 57 -32.75 5.36 16.52
CA THR A 57 -33.95 6.01 15.97
C THR A 57 -33.62 7.16 15.03
N LEU A 58 -32.34 7.43 14.77
CA LEU A 58 -31.92 8.47 13.84
C LEU A 58 -32.03 7.94 12.40
N PRO A 59 -32.70 8.67 11.48
CA PRO A 59 -32.70 8.31 10.08
C PRO A 59 -31.26 8.31 9.55
N PRO A 60 -30.92 7.39 8.62
CA PRO A 60 -29.61 7.39 8.00
C PRO A 60 -29.34 8.74 7.32
N PRO A 61 -28.09 9.24 7.35
CA PRO A 61 -27.74 10.47 6.65
C PRO A 61 -28.09 10.34 5.16
N PRO A 62 -28.60 11.39 4.52
CA PRO A 62 -28.96 11.34 3.10
C PRO A 62 -27.72 10.98 2.29
N LEU A 63 -27.82 9.92 1.49
CA LEU A 63 -26.80 9.54 0.53
C LEU A 63 -26.60 10.72 -0.42
N ALA A 64 -25.42 11.36 -0.36
CA ALA A 64 -25.05 12.38 -1.31
C ALA A 64 -25.12 11.77 -2.71
N SER A 65 -26.13 12.19 -3.49
CA SER A 65 -26.29 11.83 -4.89
C SER A 65 -24.96 12.08 -5.61
N ARG A 66 -24.28 11.00 -6.01
CA ARG A 66 -23.13 11.07 -6.92
C ARG A 66 -23.60 11.74 -8.20
N ARG A 67 -23.45 13.07 -8.29
CA ARG A 67 -23.51 13.78 -9.57
C ARG A 67 -22.43 13.16 -10.44
N SER A 68 -22.87 12.37 -11.41
CA SER A 68 -22.08 11.99 -12.57
C SER A 68 -21.54 13.27 -13.19
N ARG A 69 -20.27 13.60 -12.92
CA ARG A 69 -19.51 14.56 -13.73
C ARG A 69 -19.12 13.86 -15.02
N ARG A 70 -20.11 13.66 -15.88
CA ARG A 70 -19.89 13.42 -17.30
C ARG A 70 -20.09 14.79 -17.96
N ASN A 71 -19.09 15.22 -18.72
CA ASN A 71 -18.93 16.51 -19.42
C ASN A 71 -18.02 17.51 -18.69
N LEU A 72 -16.71 17.23 -18.73
CA LEU A 72 -15.72 18.28 -18.93
C LEU A 72 -15.39 18.30 -20.43
N PRO A 73 -15.28 19.48 -21.07
CA PRO A 73 -14.81 19.58 -22.45
C PRO A 73 -13.39 19.01 -22.53
N ILE A 74 -13.15 18.16 -23.52
CA ILE A 74 -11.81 17.83 -23.98
C ILE A 74 -11.29 19.09 -24.68
N GLU A 75 -10.71 20.00 -23.91
CA GLU A 75 -9.71 20.92 -24.46
C GLU A 75 -8.38 20.16 -24.45
N SER A 76 -8.15 19.47 -25.58
CA SER A 76 -6.83 19.07 -26.03
C SER A 76 -5.98 20.33 -26.14
N GLU A 77 -5.17 20.59 -25.13
CA GLU A 77 -3.90 21.32 -25.23
C GLU A 77 -3.20 21.26 -23.86
N LYS A 78 -2.88 20.04 -23.41
CA LYS A 78 -1.69 19.87 -22.58
C LYS A 78 -0.52 19.81 -23.55
N SER A 79 0.14 20.95 -23.72
CA SER A 79 1.58 20.94 -23.92
C SER A 79 2.16 20.04 -22.82
N GLU A 80 2.59 18.83 -23.19
CA GLU A 80 3.47 18.02 -22.36
C GLU A 80 4.56 18.96 -21.85
N PRO A 81 4.74 19.16 -20.53
CA PRO A 81 6.01 19.67 -20.07
C PRO A 81 7.00 18.62 -20.54
N ASP A 82 7.93 19.04 -21.38
CA ASP A 82 9.09 18.26 -21.81
C ASP A 82 9.95 18.02 -20.56
N LEU A 83 9.46 17.15 -19.67
CA LEU A 83 10.14 16.70 -18.46
C LEU A 83 11.28 15.84 -18.99
N SER A 84 12.43 16.51 -19.18
CA SER A 84 13.68 15.89 -19.54
C SER A 84 13.99 14.82 -18.50
N THR A 85 13.57 13.60 -18.80
CA THR A 85 13.71 12.48 -17.88
C THR A 85 15.20 12.23 -17.76
N LEU A 86 15.71 12.27 -16.53
CA LEU A 86 17.12 12.03 -16.28
C LEU A 86 17.50 10.65 -16.80
N SER A 87 18.68 10.56 -17.39
CA SER A 87 19.21 9.29 -17.88
C SER A 87 19.39 8.29 -16.73
N TYR A 88 19.44 7.00 -17.08
CA TYR A 88 19.70 5.92 -16.11
C TYR A 88 20.89 6.22 -15.19
N GLU A 89 22.00 6.70 -15.78
CA GLU A 89 23.26 6.98 -15.07
C GLU A 89 23.12 8.18 -14.13
N GLU A 90 22.41 9.21 -14.54
CA GLU A 90 22.16 10.40 -13.73
C GLU A 90 21.27 10.09 -12.52
N VAL A 91 20.17 9.35 -12.74
CA VAL A 91 19.29 8.94 -11.63
C VAL A 91 20.04 8.05 -10.65
N LEU A 92 20.82 7.08 -11.16
CA LEU A 92 21.63 6.21 -10.31
C LEU A 92 22.63 7.02 -9.48
N SER A 93 23.33 7.97 -10.09
CA SER A 93 24.27 8.86 -9.41
C SER A 93 23.61 9.67 -8.29
N ARG A 94 22.41 10.24 -8.53
CA ARG A 94 21.66 10.96 -7.48
C ARG A 94 21.21 10.06 -6.33
N VAL A 95 20.77 8.83 -6.63
CA VAL A 95 20.44 7.85 -5.59
C VAL A 95 21.67 7.48 -4.76
N GLU A 96 22.82 7.29 -5.40
CA GLU A 96 24.07 6.97 -4.70
C GLU A 96 24.56 8.13 -3.83
N SER A 97 24.44 9.36 -4.34
CA SER A 97 24.69 10.60 -3.60
C SER A 97 23.80 10.69 -2.35
N LEU A 98 22.49 10.46 -2.48
CA LEU A 98 21.56 10.40 -1.36
C LEU A 98 21.98 9.35 -0.32
N CYS A 99 22.44 8.18 -0.78
CA CYS A 99 22.94 7.10 0.08
C CYS A 99 24.32 7.37 0.70
N SER A 100 24.96 8.51 0.37
CA SER A 100 26.23 8.96 0.94
C SER A 100 26.07 10.07 1.97
N PHE A 101 24.90 10.73 2.00
CA PHE A 101 24.63 11.80 2.95
C PHE A 101 24.57 11.31 4.40
N LYS A 102 24.84 12.25 5.31
CA LYS A 102 24.67 12.00 6.75
C LYS A 102 23.19 11.76 7.02
N SER A 103 22.90 10.69 7.75
CA SER A 103 21.55 10.32 8.13
C SER A 103 21.33 10.51 9.62
N ARG A 104 20.10 10.86 9.99
CA ARG A 104 19.62 10.82 11.38
C ARG A 104 19.33 9.40 11.87
N LEU A 105 19.35 8.41 10.98
CA LEU A 105 19.10 7.00 11.33
C LEU A 105 20.30 6.37 12.07
N PRO A 106 20.06 5.40 12.96
CA PRO A 106 21.11 4.54 13.49
C PRO A 106 21.88 3.86 12.36
N THR A 107 23.21 3.72 12.49
CA THR A 107 24.09 3.18 11.44
C THR A 107 23.64 1.83 10.92
N GLN A 108 23.23 0.92 11.81
CA GLN A 108 22.75 -0.40 11.43
C GLN A 108 21.47 -0.36 10.59
N GLU A 109 20.54 0.54 10.93
CA GLU A 109 19.27 0.74 10.21
C GLU A 109 19.53 1.40 8.85
N PHE A 110 20.40 2.41 8.81
CA PHE A 110 20.82 3.07 7.58
C PHE A 110 21.46 2.08 6.60
N ASP A 111 22.40 1.25 7.08
CA ASP A 111 23.08 0.25 6.25
C ASP A 111 22.12 -0.81 5.72
N PHE A 112 21.12 -1.21 6.51
CA PHE A 112 20.07 -2.12 6.08
C PHE A 112 19.27 -1.54 4.90
N TYR A 113 18.79 -0.29 5.02
CA TYR A 113 18.03 0.37 3.95
C TYR A 113 18.89 0.65 2.72
N ARG A 114 20.12 1.10 2.91
CA ARG A 114 21.08 1.37 1.83
C ARG A 114 21.34 0.12 1.01
N ARG A 115 21.55 -1.03 1.67
CA ARG A 115 21.72 -2.31 0.99
C ARG A 115 20.48 -2.69 0.19
N LYS A 116 19.29 -2.51 0.79
CA LYS A 116 18.01 -2.81 0.14
C LYS A 116 17.82 -2.00 -1.15
N ILE A 117 18.13 -0.71 -1.12
CA ILE A 117 18.07 0.17 -2.29
C ILE A 117 19.07 -0.29 -3.33
N LYS A 118 20.35 -0.48 -2.99
CA LYS A 118 21.40 -0.90 -3.92
C LYS A 118 21.07 -2.22 -4.65
N THR A 119 20.50 -3.20 -3.94
CA THR A 119 20.13 -4.50 -4.54
C THR A 119 19.01 -4.38 -5.57
N ASN A 120 18.12 -3.39 -5.43
CA ASN A 120 16.95 -3.25 -6.29
C ASN A 120 17.13 -2.18 -7.37
N MET A 121 17.91 -1.14 -7.12
CA MET A 121 17.91 0.08 -7.93
C MET A 121 18.34 -0.17 -9.38
N THR A 122 19.40 -0.95 -9.62
CA THR A 122 19.90 -1.20 -11.00
C THR A 122 18.83 -1.81 -11.91
N LYS A 123 18.09 -2.81 -11.43
CA LYS A 123 17.01 -3.46 -12.19
C LYS A 123 15.78 -2.56 -12.33
N ASN A 124 15.43 -1.81 -11.29
CA ASN A 124 14.24 -0.97 -11.31
C ASN A 124 14.44 0.27 -12.18
N LEU A 125 15.67 0.81 -12.24
CA LEU A 125 15.99 1.94 -13.10
C LEU A 125 15.95 1.61 -14.59
N GLU A 126 15.90 0.35 -15.01
CA GLU A 126 15.64 -0.01 -16.42
C GLU A 126 14.21 0.40 -16.84
N ILE A 127 13.29 0.48 -15.88
CA ILE A 127 11.90 0.86 -16.08
C ILE A 127 11.80 2.39 -16.20
N GLU A 128 11.27 2.87 -17.33
CA GLU A 128 11.12 4.30 -17.61
C GLU A 128 10.24 5.03 -16.57
N SER A 129 9.12 4.44 -16.15
CA SER A 129 8.24 5.04 -15.16
C SER A 129 8.92 5.24 -13.80
N VAL A 130 9.81 4.33 -13.40
CA VAL A 130 10.61 4.47 -12.18
C VAL A 130 11.57 5.65 -12.31
N ARG A 131 12.23 5.79 -13.47
CA ARG A 131 13.12 6.94 -13.74
C ARG A 131 12.36 8.25 -13.68
N GLN A 132 11.21 8.35 -14.34
CA GLN A 132 10.38 9.56 -14.36
C GLN A 132 9.96 9.99 -12.95
N VAL A 133 9.49 9.05 -12.12
CA VAL A 133 9.09 9.39 -10.74
C VAL A 133 10.29 9.82 -9.91
N LEU A 134 11.43 9.13 -10.02
CA LEU A 134 12.65 9.54 -9.32
C LEU A 134 13.17 10.89 -9.81
N THR A 135 13.07 11.19 -11.11
CA THR A 135 13.37 12.52 -11.66
C THR A 135 12.52 13.58 -11.00
N MET A 136 11.20 13.40 -10.92
CA MET A 136 10.31 14.34 -10.22
C MET A 136 10.68 14.51 -8.74
N VAL A 137 11.03 13.43 -8.04
CA VAL A 137 11.47 13.49 -6.63
C VAL A 137 12.75 14.31 -6.48
N PHE A 138 13.69 14.19 -7.41
CA PHE A 138 14.95 14.94 -7.35
C PHE A 138 14.84 16.37 -7.92
N GLU A 139 13.90 16.67 -8.80
CA GLU A 139 13.60 18.05 -9.22
C GLU A 139 12.99 18.85 -8.07
N GLU A 140 12.16 18.20 -7.25
CA GLU A 140 11.61 18.79 -6.04
C GLU A 140 12.59 18.74 -4.85
N SER A 141 13.90 18.50 -5.05
CA SER A 141 14.87 18.38 -3.94
C SER A 141 15.00 19.66 -3.10
N SER A 142 14.70 20.82 -3.69
CA SER A 142 14.61 22.09 -2.95
C SER A 142 13.54 22.10 -1.86
N ASP A 143 12.49 21.29 -2.01
CA ASP A 143 11.44 21.12 -1.02
C ASP A 143 11.29 19.63 -0.68
N LYS A 144 12.07 19.23 0.32
CA LYS A 144 12.06 17.87 0.87
C LYS A 144 10.65 17.35 1.21
N HIS A 145 9.71 18.22 1.59
CA HIS A 145 8.34 17.78 1.89
C HIS A 145 7.58 17.37 0.62
N LYS A 146 7.77 18.09 -0.51
CA LYS A 146 7.18 17.71 -1.79
C LYS A 146 7.74 16.39 -2.32
N GLY A 147 9.07 16.20 -2.25
CA GLY A 147 9.68 14.92 -2.64
C GLY A 147 9.15 13.74 -1.81
N GLN A 148 8.93 13.93 -0.50
CA GLN A 148 8.27 12.93 0.35
C GLN A 148 6.84 12.65 -0.09
N LEU A 149 6.08 13.69 -0.44
CA LEU A 149 4.69 13.53 -0.88
C LEU A 149 4.60 12.71 -2.17
N VAL A 150 5.46 13.00 -3.16
CA VAL A 150 5.55 12.24 -4.42
C VAL A 150 5.86 10.76 -4.14
N LEU A 151 6.84 10.47 -3.28
CA LEU A 151 7.17 9.09 -2.90
C LEU A 151 6.01 8.38 -2.19
N ARG A 152 5.27 9.08 -1.32
CA ARG A 152 4.10 8.51 -0.64
C ARG A 152 2.94 8.24 -1.60
N GLU A 153 2.67 9.16 -2.52
CA GLU A 153 1.66 8.96 -3.57
C GLU A 153 2.02 7.81 -4.50
N TRP A 154 3.30 7.67 -4.83
CA TRP A 154 3.79 6.55 -5.62
C TRP A 154 3.61 5.22 -4.89
N LEU A 155 3.93 5.16 -3.58
CA LEU A 155 3.69 3.98 -2.73
C LEU A 155 2.22 3.56 -2.66
N THR A 156 1.27 4.50 -2.77
CA THR A 156 -0.16 4.17 -2.80
C THR A 156 -0.65 3.74 -4.18
N SER A 157 0.04 4.17 -5.24
CA SER A 157 -0.39 3.97 -6.62
C SER A 157 0.23 2.72 -7.25
N ASP A 158 1.45 2.34 -6.83
CA ASP A 158 2.21 1.25 -7.40
C ASP A 158 2.70 0.28 -6.32
N THR A 159 2.25 -0.96 -6.37
CA THR A 159 2.66 -2.00 -5.42
C THR A 159 3.99 -2.66 -5.78
N SER A 160 4.45 -2.53 -7.04
CA SER A 160 5.66 -3.20 -7.54
C SER A 160 6.94 -2.72 -6.86
N ILE A 161 6.92 -1.49 -6.34
CA ILE A 161 8.05 -0.83 -5.67
C ILE A 161 8.09 -1.05 -4.14
N SER A 162 7.09 -1.76 -3.59
CA SER A 162 6.90 -1.93 -2.14
C SER A 162 8.10 -2.59 -1.43
N ASN A 163 8.91 -3.34 -2.18
CA ASN A 163 10.10 -4.00 -1.68
C ASN A 163 11.27 -3.03 -1.43
N TRP A 164 11.39 -1.89 -2.11
CA TRP A 164 12.53 -0.98 -1.96
C TRP A 164 12.15 0.48 -1.69
N CYS A 165 11.03 0.97 -2.21
CA CYS A 165 10.63 2.37 -2.09
C CYS A 165 10.40 2.81 -0.62
N PRO A 166 9.85 1.99 0.30
CA PRO A 166 9.79 2.37 1.71
C PRO A 166 11.17 2.61 2.34
N ALA A 167 12.18 1.84 1.92
CA ALA A 167 13.55 2.04 2.38
C ALA A 167 14.15 3.33 1.79
N PHE A 168 13.86 3.60 0.52
CA PHE A 168 14.26 4.84 -0.14
C PHE A 168 13.64 6.07 0.54
N LEU A 169 12.32 6.07 0.76
CA LEU A 169 11.61 7.12 1.49
C LEU A 169 12.20 7.32 2.89
N LYS A 170 12.50 6.24 3.61
CA LYS A 170 13.08 6.33 4.96
C LYS A 170 14.45 7.01 4.97
N ILE A 171 15.31 6.71 4.00
CA ILE A 171 16.60 7.41 3.84
C ILE A 171 16.36 8.88 3.46
N TYR A 172 15.49 9.13 2.48
CA TYR A 172 15.18 10.48 2.00
C TYR A 172 14.66 11.39 3.12
N GLU A 173 13.73 10.91 3.95
CA GLU A 173 13.20 11.64 5.11
C GLU A 173 14.28 11.98 6.15
N ASN A 174 15.29 11.12 6.31
CA ASN A 174 16.31 11.23 7.36
C ASN A 174 17.65 11.76 6.86
N ALA A 175 17.78 12.09 5.57
CA ALA A 175 18.93 12.81 5.04
C ALA A 175 18.99 14.23 5.63
N ILE A 176 20.18 14.66 6.03
CA ILE A 176 20.41 16.01 6.59
C ILE A 176 20.58 16.99 5.42
N GLU A 177 19.85 18.10 5.47
CA GLU A 177 19.56 19.04 4.36
C GLU A 177 20.75 19.86 3.85
N ASP A 178 21.93 19.78 4.46
CA ASP A 178 23.07 20.60 4.04
C ASP A 178 23.62 20.23 2.63
N ASP A 179 23.18 19.10 2.04
CA ASP A 179 23.73 18.56 0.79
C ASP A 179 22.67 18.08 -0.26
N LEU A 180 21.36 18.39 -0.09
CA LEU A 180 20.25 17.89 -0.95
C LEU A 180 19.82 18.85 -2.07
#